data_AF-A0AAX3ZGE9-F1
#
_entry.id   AF-A0AAX3ZGE9-F1
#
_cell.length_a   1.000
_cell.length_b   1.000
_cell.length_c   1.000
_cell.angle_alpha   90.00
_cell.angle_beta   90.00
_cell.angle_gamma   90.00
#
_symmetry.space_group_name_H-M   'P 1'
#
loop_
_entity.id
_entity.type
_entity.pdbx_description
1 polymer ?
#
loop_
_entity_poly.entity_id
_entity_poly.type
_entity_poly.pdbx_seq_one_letter_code
_entity_poly.pdbx_strand_id
1 'polypeptide(L)'
;MTLAPETTDLKVLLRLADDWFTACDLGALLPGRGVAALLPDGGQVALFRDRGGELYAIDNRDPFTGAAVLSRGLTGTHRGRPFVASPLLKQRFDLATGVCLDDESVRVRTYEVKAV
;
A
#
# COMPACT_ATOMS: atom_id res chain seq x y z
N MET A 1 33.55 -16.55 8.28
CA MET A 1 32.88 -15.32 8.75
C MET A 1 31.94 -14.87 7.65
N THR A 2 30.65 -15.18 7.77
CA THR A 2 29.63 -14.71 6.83
C THR A 2 29.30 -13.29 7.23
N LEU A 3 29.75 -12.32 6.44
CA LEU A 3 29.31 -10.94 6.60
C LEU A 3 27.80 -10.92 6.33
N ALA A 4 27.01 -10.64 7.37
CA ALA A 4 25.63 -10.24 7.18
C ALA A 4 25.65 -9.00 6.28
N PRO A 5 24.79 -8.92 5.24
CA PRO A 5 24.70 -7.69 4.48
C PRO A 5 24.31 -6.59 5.46
N GLU A 6 25.06 -5.49 5.47
CA GLU A 6 24.63 -4.27 6.13
C GLU A 6 23.30 -3.87 5.48
N THR A 7 22.19 -4.21 6.12
CA THR A 7 20.88 -3.74 5.70
C THR A 7 20.93 -2.24 5.89
N THR A 8 21.14 -1.51 4.81
CA THR A 8 20.79 -0.09 4.79
C THR A 8 19.31 -0.05 5.17
N ASP A 9 19.00 0.36 6.40
CA ASP A 9 17.65 0.36 6.99
C ASP A 9 16.78 1.42 6.31
N LEU A 10 16.52 1.21 5.02
CA LEU A 10 15.70 2.11 4.22
C LEU A 10 14.33 2.22 4.88
N LYS A 11 13.90 3.45 5.15
CA LYS A 11 12.61 3.72 5.79
C LYS A 11 11.58 4.07 4.73
N VAL A 12 10.38 3.51 4.86
CA VAL A 12 9.23 3.86 4.03
C VAL A 12 8.53 5.05 4.67
N LEU A 13 8.50 6.15 3.92
CA LEU A 13 7.87 7.40 4.32
C LEU A 13 6.58 7.62 3.53
N LEU A 14 5.57 8.16 4.19
CA LEU A 14 4.31 8.60 3.61
C LEU A 14 4.17 10.11 3.70
N ARG A 15 3.74 10.76 2.62
CA ARG A 15 3.39 12.18 2.65
C ARG A 15 2.02 12.33 3.32
N LEU A 16 2.03 12.87 4.52
CA LEU A 16 0.85 13.41 5.18
C LEU A 16 0.83 14.94 4.96
N ALA A 17 -0.31 15.59 5.26
CA ALA A 17 -0.60 17.00 4.96
C ALA A 17 0.64 17.87 4.62
N ASP A 18 1.48 18.14 5.61
CA ASP A 18 2.66 18.99 5.45
C ASP A 18 4.01 18.27 5.68
N ASP A 19 4.02 17.01 6.12
CA ASP A 19 5.23 16.30 6.56
C ASP A 19 5.32 14.85 6.08
N TRP A 20 6.51 14.27 6.21
CA TRP A 20 6.79 12.87 5.95
C TRP A 20 6.67 12.05 7.24
N PHE A 21 5.83 11.03 7.20
CA PHE A 21 5.63 10.10 8.29
C PHE A 21 6.34 8.78 8.02
N THR A 22 7.23 8.36 8.93
CA THR A 22 7.88 7.04 8.86
C THR A 22 6.88 5.94 9.20
N ALA A 23 6.52 5.13 8.22
CA ALA A 23 5.51 4.09 8.38
C ALA A 23 6.10 2.74 8.80
N CYS A 24 7.16 2.28 8.13
CA CYS A 24 7.85 1.03 8.44
C CYS A 24 9.25 0.97 7.81
N ASP A 25 9.98 -0.10 8.11
CA ASP A 25 11.20 -0.45 7.36
C ASP A 25 10.83 -1.03 5.99
N LEU A 26 11.64 -0.75 4.97
CA LEU A 26 11.44 -1.31 3.62
C LEU A 26 11.47 -2.84 3.64
N GLY A 27 12.25 -3.45 4.54
CA GLY A 27 12.32 -4.90 4.71
C GLY A 27 11.00 -5.53 5.16
N ALA A 28 10.08 -4.76 5.76
CA ALA A 28 8.75 -5.24 6.12
C ALA A 28 7.82 -5.38 4.89
N LEU A 29 8.10 -4.66 3.81
CA LEU A 29 7.33 -4.72 2.56
C LEU A 29 7.88 -5.80 1.62
N LEU A 30 7.46 -7.04 1.87
CA LEU A 30 7.69 -8.14 0.94
C LEU A 30 6.90 -7.91 -0.36
N PRO A 31 7.51 -8.05 -1.55
CA PRO A 31 6.83 -7.83 -2.81
C PRO A 31 5.52 -8.61 -2.95
N GLY A 32 4.43 -7.90 -3.27
CA GLY A 32 3.08 -8.45 -3.44
C GLY A 32 2.33 -8.78 -2.14
N ARG A 33 2.90 -8.48 -0.97
CA ARG A 33 2.21 -8.57 0.33
C ARG A 33 2.00 -7.16 0.88
N GLY A 34 0.75 -6.83 1.17
CA GLY A 34 0.44 -5.56 1.80
C GLY A 34 0.71 -5.59 3.30
N VAL A 35 1.02 -4.40 3.84
CA VAL A 35 1.18 -4.15 5.27
C VAL A 35 0.27 -3.01 5.67
N ALA A 36 -0.46 -3.15 6.78
CA ALA A 36 -1.23 -2.05 7.35
C ALA A 36 -0.34 -1.22 8.29
N ALA A 37 -0.45 0.10 8.22
CA ALA A 37 0.15 1.00 9.20
C ALA A 37 -0.94 1.93 9.78
N LEU A 38 -0.78 2.27 11.06
CA LEU A 38 -1.64 3.22 11.77
C LEU A 38 -1.07 4.63 11.59
N LEU A 39 -1.91 5.56 11.15
CA LEU A 39 -1.56 6.97 10.98
C LEU A 39 -1.80 7.74 12.29
N PRO A 40 -1.14 8.91 12.48
CA PRO A 40 -1.31 9.73 13.67
C PRO A 40 -2.75 10.21 13.93
N ASP A 41 -3.57 10.34 12.89
CA ASP A 41 -4.99 10.72 12.98
C ASP A 41 -5.92 9.54 13.31
N GLY A 42 -5.37 8.35 13.55
CA GLY A 42 -6.11 7.11 13.77
C GLY A 42 -6.58 6.42 12.48
N GLY A 43 -6.32 7.02 11.31
CA GLY A 43 -6.52 6.41 10.01
C GLY A 43 -5.60 5.22 9.79
N GLN A 44 -5.90 4.41 8.78
CA GLN A 44 -5.07 3.26 8.42
C GLN A 44 -4.75 3.29 6.93
N VAL A 45 -3.49 2.99 6.62
CA VAL A 45 -2.97 2.91 5.26
C VAL A 45 -2.53 1.47 4.97
N ALA A 46 -2.76 1.01 3.75
CA ALA A 46 -2.24 -0.22 3.20
C ALA A 46 -1.06 0.12 2.28
N LEU A 47 0.12 -0.35 2.68
CA LEU A 47 1.38 -0.20 1.96
C LEU A 47 1.66 -1.44 1.13
N PHE A 48 2.14 -1.25 -0.10
CA PHE A 48 2.53 -2.33 -0.99
C PHE A 48 3.88 -2.02 -1.63
N ARG A 49 4.63 -3.07 -1.93
CA ARG A 49 5.79 -3.05 -2.80
C ARG A 49 5.57 -4.04 -3.92
N ASP A 50 5.85 -3.68 -5.16
CA ASP A 50 5.81 -4.64 -6.28
C ASP A 50 7.16 -5.34 -6.50
N ARG A 51 7.23 -6.21 -7.52
CA ARG A 51 8.47 -6.94 -7.84
C ARG A 51 9.55 -6.06 -8.48
N GLY A 52 9.18 -4.93 -9.08
CA GLY A 52 10.11 -3.92 -9.59
C GLY A 52 10.68 -3.03 -8.48
N GLY A 53 10.05 -3.05 -7.31
CA GLY A 53 10.45 -2.26 -6.15
C GLY A 53 9.64 -0.98 -5.98
N GLU A 54 8.67 -0.71 -6.86
CA GLU A 54 7.77 0.44 -6.74
C GLU A 54 6.89 0.30 -5.50
N LEU A 55 6.67 1.43 -4.84
CA LEU A 55 5.90 1.53 -3.60
C LEU A 55 4.54 2.15 -3.88
N TYR A 56 3.52 1.63 -3.21
CA TYR A 56 2.16 2.15 -3.29
C TYR A 56 1.55 2.24 -1.91
N ALA A 57 0.70 3.24 -1.71
CA ALA A 57 0.02 3.48 -0.45
C ALA A 57 -1.41 3.95 -0.69
N ILE A 58 -2.38 3.24 -0.13
CA ILE A 58 -3.82 3.56 -0.22
C ILE A 58 -4.48 3.44 1.14
N ASP A 59 -5.69 3.97 1.32
CA ASP A 59 -6.47 3.69 2.54
C ASP A 59 -6.60 2.17 2.75
N ASN A 60 -6.45 1.70 3.99
CA ASN A 60 -6.64 0.29 4.31
C ASN A 60 -8.13 -0.12 4.38
N ARG A 61 -9.02 0.88 4.48
CA ARG A 61 -10.47 0.67 4.61
C ARG A 61 -11.10 0.44 3.24
N ASP A 62 -11.73 -0.71 3.08
CA ASP A 62 -12.55 -1.02 1.92
C ASP A 62 -13.82 -0.16 1.94
N PRO A 63 -14.09 0.66 0.89
CA PRO A 63 -15.24 1.57 0.86
C PRO A 63 -16.59 0.85 0.72
N PHE A 64 -16.64 -0.38 0.20
CA PHE A 64 -17.88 -1.13 0.05
C PHE A 64 -18.33 -1.78 1.36
N THR A 65 -17.38 -2.28 2.15
CA THR A 65 -17.68 -3.01 3.39
C THR A 65 -17.41 -2.21 4.66
N GLY A 66 -16.62 -1.15 4.55
CA GLY A 66 -16.11 -0.38 5.69
C GLY A 66 -15.03 -1.09 6.51
N ALA A 67 -14.59 -2.29 6.11
CA ALA A 67 -13.60 -3.07 6.84
C ALA A 67 -12.15 -2.66 6.49
N ALA A 68 -11.26 -2.63 7.49
CA ALA A 68 -9.85 -2.28 7.31
C ALA A 68 -9.02 -3.50 6.83
N VAL A 69 -9.21 -3.89 5.57
CA VAL A 69 -8.70 -5.17 5.03
C VAL A 69 -7.89 -5.07 3.74
N LEU A 70 -7.76 -3.91 3.10
CA LEU A 70 -7.14 -3.83 1.76
C LEU A 70 -5.68 -4.28 1.74
N SER A 71 -4.91 -4.04 2.81
CA SER A 71 -3.54 -4.57 2.98
C SER A 71 -3.43 -6.10 2.88
N ARG A 72 -4.52 -6.83 3.09
CA ARG A 72 -4.58 -8.30 3.02
C ARG A 72 -5.02 -8.80 1.64
N GLY A 73 -5.27 -7.88 0.70
CA GLY A 73 -5.73 -8.20 -0.64
C GLY A 73 -4.63 -8.81 -1.51
N LEU A 74 -5.06 -9.50 -2.56
CA LEU A 74 -4.14 -10.04 -3.57
C LEU A 74 -3.78 -8.93 -4.56
N THR A 75 -2.49 -8.68 -4.72
CA THR A 75 -2.00 -7.74 -5.74
C THR A 75 -1.95 -8.39 -7.12
N GLY A 76 -2.22 -7.63 -8.16
CA GLY A 76 -2.10 -8.07 -9.54
C GLY A 76 -1.93 -6.91 -10.52
N THR A 77 -2.02 -7.22 -11.80
CA THR A 77 -1.95 -6.21 -12.87
C THR A 77 -3.07 -6.44 -13.85
N HIS A 78 -3.76 -5.38 -14.25
CA HIS A 78 -4.80 -5.41 -15.27
C HIS A 78 -4.53 -4.34 -16.32
N ARG A 79 -4.23 -4.75 -17.56
CA ARG A 79 -3.90 -3.83 -18.67
C ARG A 79 -2.79 -2.82 -18.29
N GLY A 80 -1.75 -3.30 -17.60
CA GLY A 80 -0.64 -2.46 -17.13
C GLY A 80 -0.90 -1.69 -15.83
N ARG A 81 -2.13 -1.70 -15.29
CA ARG A 81 -2.47 -1.02 -14.03
C ARG A 81 -2.25 -1.95 -12.84
N PRO A 82 -1.39 -1.60 -11.86
CA PRO A 82 -1.24 -2.39 -10.64
C PRO A 82 -2.51 -2.24 -9.80
N PHE A 83 -2.99 -3.33 -9.22
CA PHE A 83 -4.18 -3.30 -8.38
C PHE A 83 -4.05 -4.21 -7.15
N VAL A 84 -4.88 -3.97 -6.15
CA VAL A 84 -5.18 -4.90 -5.06
C VAL A 84 -6.66 -5.29 -5.09
N ALA A 85 -6.95 -6.59 -5.07
CA ALA A 85 -8.32 -7.08 -4.94
C ALA A 85 -8.72 -7.13 -3.47
N SER A 86 -9.84 -6.49 -3.11
CA SER A 86 -10.41 -6.56 -1.76
C SER A 86 -10.55 -8.02 -1.31
N PRO A 87 -10.10 -8.39 -0.10
CA PRO A 87 -10.23 -9.76 0.40
C PRO A 87 -11.68 -10.25 0.47
N LEU A 88 -12.63 -9.35 0.71
CA LEU A 88 -14.01 -9.73 1.01
C LEU A 88 -14.84 -9.87 -0.27
N LEU A 89 -14.87 -8.82 -1.09
CA LEU A 89 -15.79 -8.73 -2.23
C LEU A 89 -15.08 -8.68 -3.59
N LYS A 90 -13.74 -8.75 -3.61
CA LYS A 90 -12.89 -8.89 -4.80
C LYS A 90 -12.88 -7.71 -5.76
N GLN A 91 -13.49 -6.58 -5.42
CA GLN A 91 -13.29 -5.34 -6.19
C GLN A 91 -11.81 -4.99 -6.21
N ARG A 92 -11.34 -4.59 -7.38
CA ARG A 92 -9.93 -4.32 -7.66
C ARG A 92 -9.70 -2.82 -7.57
N PHE A 93 -8.86 -2.41 -6.64
CA PHE A 93 -8.46 -1.01 -6.48
C PHE A 93 -7.10 -0.79 -7.13
N ASP A 94 -7.03 0.15 -8.07
CA ASP A 94 -5.79 0.59 -8.68
C ASP A 94 -4.85 1.18 -7.62
N LEU A 95 -3.64 0.64 -7.50
CA LEU A 95 -2.67 1.04 -6.48
C LEU A 95 -2.03 2.42 -6.75
N ALA A 96 -2.02 2.87 -8.00
CA ALA A 96 -1.47 4.17 -8.38
C ALA A 96 -2.51 5.30 -8.24
N THR A 97 -3.78 5.02 -8.54
CA THR A 97 -4.83 6.06 -8.61
C THR A 97 -5.93 5.94 -7.55
N GLY A 98 -6.01 4.79 -6.88
CA GLY A 98 -7.05 4.48 -5.89
C GLY A 98 -8.42 4.15 -6.51
N VAL A 99 -8.58 4.26 -7.83
CA VAL A 99 -9.85 4.01 -8.52
C VAL A 99 -10.20 2.52 -8.49
N CYS A 100 -11.45 2.20 -8.18
CA CYS A 100 -11.95 0.84 -8.34
C CYS A 100 -12.11 0.52 -9.84
N LEU A 101 -11.45 -0.54 -10.30
CA LEU A 101 -11.47 -1.00 -11.69
C LEU A 101 -12.80 -1.67 -12.08
N ASP A 102 -13.61 -2.03 -11.08
CA ASP A 102 -14.90 -2.69 -11.27
C ASP A 102 -16.08 -1.71 -11.13
N ASP A 103 -15.82 -0.50 -10.62
CA ASP A 103 -16.77 0.61 -10.49
C ASP A 103 -16.01 1.94 -10.41
N GLU A 104 -15.88 2.66 -11.53
CA GLU A 104 -15.08 3.88 -11.62
C GLU A 104 -15.63 5.05 -10.78
N SER A 105 -16.86 4.95 -10.27
CA SER A 105 -17.43 5.94 -9.34
C SER A 105 -16.85 5.83 -7.92
N VAL A 106 -16.21 4.70 -7.60
CA VAL A 106 -15.63 4.42 -6.28
C VAL A 106 -14.12 4.56 -6.30
N ARG A 107 -13.56 5.21 -5.27
CA ARG A 107 -12.12 5.35 -5.08
C ARG A 107 -11.74 5.33 -3.60
N VAL A 108 -10.52 4.89 -3.34
CA VAL A 108 -9.82 5.06 -2.07
C VAL A 108 -8.79 6.19 -2.18
N ARG A 109 -8.42 6.81 -1.05
CA ARG A 109 -7.31 7.78 -1.03
C ARG A 109 -6.00 7.08 -1.34
N THR A 110 -5.14 7.73 -2.13
CA THR A 110 -3.73 7.36 -2.32
C THR A 110 -2.84 8.31 -1.53
N TYR A 111 -1.65 7.84 -1.17
CA TYR A 111 -0.63 8.61 -0.48
C TYR A 111 0.66 8.58 -1.30
N GLU A 112 1.36 9.71 -1.36
CA GLU A 112 2.73 9.71 -1.89
C GLU A 112 3.63 8.93 -0.92
N VAL A 113 4.44 8.03 -1.47
CA VAL A 113 5.27 7.11 -0.71
C VAL A 113 6.66 7.04 -1.31
N LYS A 114 7.69 6.96 -0.46
CA LYS A 114 9.09 6.81 -0.88
C LYS A 114 9.90 6.01 0.13
N ALA A 115 11.00 5.42 -0.32
CA ALA A 115 12.05 4.89 0.55
C ALA A 115 13.19 5.90 0.67
N VAL A 116 13.74 6.08 1.88
CA VAL A 116 14.94 6.90 2.16
C VAL A 116 15.97 6.16 2.97
#